data_AF-A0A7U3ZJX3-F1
#
_entry.id   AF-A0A7U3ZJX3-F1
#
_cell.length_a   1.000
_cell.length_b   1.000
_cell.length_c   1.000
_cell.angle_alpha   90.00
_cell.angle_beta   90.00
_cell.angle_gamma   90.00
#
_symmetry.space_group_name_H-M   'P 1'
#
loop_
_entity.id
_entity.type
_entity.pdbx_description
1 polymer ?
#
loop_
_entity_poly.entity_id
_entity_poly.type
_entity_poly.pdbx_seq_one_letter_code
_entity_poly.pdbx_strand_id
1 'polypeptide(L)'
;MEPFWNKTLTRDALLTIFIGTVLALSCFYGPTVHLPFLIGVLSGIGVGVLQPRKGWILAIELTMLVVGLYFLISDLRLISPFDADATRFTAFLQFIPIFAGSYLGAYIKRAF
;
A
#
# COMPACT_ATOMS: atom_id res chain seq x y z
N MET A 1 18.30 -10.39 -22.16
CA MET A 1 17.04 -10.17 -21.42
C MET A 1 17.43 -9.84 -19.99
N GLU A 2 16.98 -8.72 -19.43
CA GLU A 2 17.22 -8.48 -18.01
C GLU A 2 16.40 -9.47 -17.17
N PRO A 3 16.97 -10.01 -16.08
CA PRO A 3 16.25 -10.93 -15.22
C PRO A 3 15.02 -10.25 -14.61
N PHE A 4 13.94 -11.01 -14.49
CA PHE A 4 12.71 -10.53 -13.87
C PHE A 4 12.96 -10.06 -12.43
N TRP A 5 13.82 -10.76 -11.69
CA TRP A 5 14.28 -10.35 -10.37
C TRP A 5 15.62 -9.62 -10.46
N ASN A 6 15.71 -8.42 -9.89
CA ASN A 6 16.93 -7.62 -9.87
C ASN A 6 17.08 -6.88 -8.52
N LYS A 7 18.27 -6.33 -8.27
CA LYS A 7 18.57 -5.62 -7.01
C LYS A 7 17.65 -4.42 -6.76
N THR A 8 17.17 -3.77 -7.82
CA THR A 8 16.25 -2.63 -7.70
C THR A 8 14.87 -3.07 -7.25
N LEU A 9 14.33 -4.18 -7.78
CA LEU A 9 13.06 -4.74 -7.33
C LEU A 9 13.13 -5.16 -5.86
N THR A 10 14.23 -5.78 -5.42
CA THR A 10 14.41 -6.13 -4.00
C THR A 10 14.44 -4.89 -3.10
N ARG A 11 15.17 -3.85 -3.49
CA ARG A 11 15.19 -2.57 -2.75
C ARG A 11 13.79 -1.95 -2.69
N ASP A 12 13.07 -1.95 -3.80
CA ASP A 12 11.75 -1.31 -3.90
C ASP A 12 10.69 -2.11 -3.15
N ALA A 13 10.81 -3.44 -3.06
CA ALA A 13 10.00 -4.28 -2.18
C ALA A 13 10.23 -3.93 -0.71
N LEU A 14 11.49 -3.81 -0.27
CA LEU A 14 11.80 -3.36 1.09
C LEU A 14 11.22 -1.97 1.41
N LEU A 15 11.28 -1.05 0.45
CA LEU A 15 10.65 0.26 0.59
C LEU A 15 9.11 0.14 0.67
N THR A 16 8.53 -0.78 -0.09
CA THR A 16 7.09 -1.08 -0.06
C THR A 16 6.65 -1.61 1.30
N ILE A 17 7.49 -2.38 2.00
CA ILE A 17 7.22 -2.80 3.40
C ILE A 17 7.07 -1.59 4.32
N PHE A 18 7.99 -0.62 4.22
CA PHE A 18 7.91 0.60 5.02
C PHE A 18 6.63 1.41 4.70
N ILE A 19 6.34 1.60 3.41
CA ILE A 19 5.13 2.31 2.95
C ILE A 19 3.87 1.59 3.43
N GLY A 20 3.81 0.26 3.32
CA GLY A 20 2.68 -0.55 3.77
C GLY A 20 2.46 -0.49 5.27
N THR A 21 3.52 -0.38 6.06
CA THR A 21 3.43 -0.17 7.50
C THR A 21 2.77 1.17 7.83
N VAL A 22 3.23 2.25 7.19
CA VAL A 22 2.64 3.59 7.37
C VAL A 22 1.17 3.60 6.94
N LEU A 23 0.87 2.98 5.81
CA LEU A 23 -0.50 2.90 5.29
C LEU A 23 -1.42 2.10 6.22
N ALA A 24 -0.98 0.94 6.71
CA ALA A 24 -1.74 0.13 7.66
C ALA A 24 -2.03 0.90 8.94
N LEU A 25 -1.02 1.57 9.52
CA LEU A 25 -1.19 2.41 10.71
C LEU A 25 -2.21 3.53 10.48
N SER A 26 -2.21 4.15 9.30
CA SER A 26 -3.18 5.20 8.99
C SER A 26 -4.64 4.74 9.07
N CYS A 27 -4.91 3.45 8.77
CA CYS A 27 -6.25 2.86 8.88
C CYS A 27 -6.76 2.80 10.33
N PHE A 28 -5.86 2.75 11.32
CA PHE A 28 -6.21 2.71 12.75
C PHE A 28 -6.38 4.12 13.35
N TYR A 29 -5.62 5.11 12.87
CA TYR A 29 -5.64 6.48 13.41
C TYR A 29 -6.66 7.41 12.74
N GLY A 30 -7.13 7.08 11.53
CA GLY A 30 -8.06 7.93 10.79
C GLY A 30 -9.45 7.95 11.44
N PRO A 31 -9.97 9.11 11.89
CA PRO A 31 -11.35 9.19 12.40
C PRO A 31 -12.40 9.02 11.29
N THR A 32 -11.96 9.08 10.03
CA THR A 32 -12.80 8.88 8.84
C THR A 32 -12.01 8.12 7.77
N VAL A 33 -12.73 7.63 6.76
CA VAL A 33 -12.17 6.84 5.66
C VAL A 33 -11.23 7.62 4.71
N HIS A 34 -11.26 8.96 4.76
CA HIS A 34 -10.58 9.81 3.78
C HIS A 34 -9.05 9.73 3.88
N LEU A 35 -8.50 9.79 5.10
CA LEU A 35 -7.06 9.81 5.32
C LEU A 35 -6.39 8.49 4.87
N PRO A 36 -6.90 7.30 5.27
CA PRO A 36 -6.36 6.03 4.78
C PRO A 36 -6.40 5.91 3.27
N PHE A 37 -7.49 6.31 2.61
CA PHE A 37 -7.58 6.24 1.15
C PHE A 37 -6.67 7.23 0.44
N LEU A 38 -6.51 8.45 0.96
CA LEU A 38 -5.55 9.41 0.42
C LEU A 38 -4.12 8.84 0.48
N ILE A 39 -3.72 8.30 1.64
CA ILE A 39 -2.41 7.66 1.80
C ILE A 39 -2.29 6.44 0.89
N GLY A 40 -3.38 5.69 0.68
CA GLY A 40 -3.45 4.57 -0.25
C GLY A 40 -3.15 4.97 -1.69
N VAL A 41 -3.78 6.02 -2.18
CA VAL A 41 -3.58 6.53 -3.53
C VAL A 41 -2.13 7.01 -3.69
N LEU A 42 -1.62 7.80 -2.74
CA LEU A 42 -0.25 8.31 -2.79
C LEU A 42 0.78 7.18 -2.74
N SER A 43 0.56 6.18 -1.88
CA SER A 43 1.40 4.99 -1.76
C SER A 43 1.37 4.15 -3.05
N GLY A 44 0.18 3.96 -3.61
CA GLY A 44 -0.04 3.33 -4.91
C GLY A 44 0.77 4.04 -6.00
N ILE A 45 0.61 5.35 -6.14
CA ILE A 45 1.37 6.17 -7.10
C ILE A 45 2.87 5.99 -6.89
N GLY A 46 3.33 6.05 -5.63
CA GLY A 46 4.72 5.84 -5.27
C GLY A 46 5.27 4.50 -5.78
N VAL A 47 4.59 3.39 -5.50
CA VAL A 47 5.05 2.07 -5.97
C VAL A 47 4.97 1.92 -7.49
N GLY A 48 4.00 2.56 -8.14
CA GLY A 48 3.92 2.65 -9.60
C GLY A 48 5.09 3.39 -10.23
N VAL A 49 5.49 4.52 -9.62
CA VAL A 49 6.65 5.31 -10.05
C VAL A 49 7.97 4.56 -9.80
N LEU A 50 8.10 3.86 -8.68
CA LEU A 50 9.29 3.05 -8.36
C LEU A 50 9.51 1.95 -9.41
N GLN A 51 8.44 1.26 -9.81
CA GLN A 51 8.50 0.16 -10.77
C GLN A 51 7.49 0.35 -11.92
N PRO A 52 7.79 1.15 -12.95
CA PRO A 52 6.81 1.48 -14.00
C PRO A 52 6.37 0.30 -14.86
N ARG A 53 7.12 -0.80 -14.91
CA ARG A 53 6.74 -2.03 -15.64
C ARG A 53 6.26 -3.17 -14.74
N LYS A 54 6.63 -3.15 -13.46
CA LYS A 54 6.41 -4.24 -12.48
C LYS A 54 5.68 -3.77 -11.22
N GLY A 55 5.16 -2.55 -11.21
CA GLY A 55 4.54 -1.92 -10.04
C GLY A 55 3.31 -2.65 -9.53
N TRP A 56 2.66 -3.44 -10.38
CA TRP A 56 1.59 -4.34 -9.97
C TRP A 56 2.04 -5.39 -8.93
N ILE A 57 3.31 -5.81 -8.95
CA ILE A 57 3.86 -6.73 -7.94
C ILE A 57 3.97 -6.02 -6.59
N LEU A 58 4.50 -4.79 -6.59
CA LEU A 58 4.60 -3.96 -5.39
C LEU A 58 3.20 -3.57 -4.89
N ALA A 59 2.21 -3.40 -5.76
CA ALA A 59 0.82 -3.16 -5.39
C ALA A 59 0.19 -4.40 -4.70
N ILE A 60 0.48 -5.61 -5.18
CA ILE A 60 0.09 -6.87 -4.50
C ILE A 60 0.75 -6.94 -3.12
N GLU A 61 2.06 -6.75 -3.04
CA GLU A 61 2.80 -6.74 -1.78
C GLU A 61 2.20 -5.72 -0.80
N LEU A 62 1.99 -4.48 -1.25
CA LEU A 62 1.41 -3.41 -0.45
C LEU A 62 0.00 -3.76 0.05
N THR A 63 -0.84 -4.36 -0.79
CA THR A 63 -2.18 -4.81 -0.41
C THR A 63 -2.12 -5.91 0.64
N MET A 64 -1.27 -6.91 0.43
CA MET A 64 -1.09 -8.03 1.36
C MET A 64 -0.51 -7.55 2.70
N LEU A 65 0.38 -6.57 2.68
CA LEU A 65 0.92 -5.94 3.90
C LEU A 65 -0.16 -5.22 4.69
N VAL A 66 -1.02 -4.43 4.04
CA VAL A 66 -2.12 -3.73 4.74
C VAL A 66 -3.07 -4.73 5.40
N VAL A 67 -3.48 -5.76 4.67
CA VAL A 67 -4.36 -6.81 5.20
C VAL A 67 -3.68 -7.61 6.30
N GLY A 68 -2.43 -8.02 6.10
CA GLY A 68 -1.66 -8.80 7.08
C GLY A 68 -1.39 -8.02 8.36
N LEU A 69 -1.02 -6.73 8.24
CA LEU A 69 -0.81 -5.86 9.38
C LEU A 69 -2.10 -5.53 10.12
N TYR A 70 -3.24 -5.43 9.42
CA TYR A 70 -4.54 -5.32 10.08
C TYR A 70 -4.76 -6.50 11.03
N PHE A 71 -4.64 -7.74 10.55
CA PHE A 71 -4.79 -8.92 11.39
C PHE A 71 -3.76 -8.94 12.53
N LEU A 72 -2.48 -8.67 12.23
CA LEU A 72 -1.42 -8.64 13.24
C LEU A 72 -1.71 -7.63 14.37
N ILE A 73 -2.09 -6.41 14.02
CA ILE A 73 -2.38 -5.33 14.98
C ILE A 73 -3.64 -5.66 15.79
N SER A 74 -4.70 -6.15 15.13
CA SER A 74 -5.97 -6.50 15.77
C SER A 74 -5.85 -7.70 16.70
N ASP A 75 -5.18 -8.78 16.29
CA ASP A 75 -5.06 -10.01 17.08
C ASP A 75 -4.14 -9.82 18.29
N LEU A 76 -3.02 -9.11 18.10
CA LEU A 76 -2.09 -8.78 19.18
C LEU A 76 -2.55 -7.58 20.03
N ARG A 77 -3.68 -6.95 19.68
CA ARG A 77 -4.25 -5.77 20.36
C ARG A 77 -3.23 -4.65 20.55
N LEU A 78 -2.38 -4.41 19.56
CA LEU A 78 -1.30 -3.43 19.64
C LEU A 78 -1.81 -1.99 19.64
N ILE A 79 -2.92 -1.74 18.92
CA ILE A 79 -3.52 -0.42 18.74
C ILE A 79 -5.03 -0.56 18.80
N SER A 80 -5.69 0.30 19.58
CA SER A 80 -7.15 0.41 19.54
C SER A 80 -7.56 1.19 18.29
N PRO A 81 -8.46 0.65 17.44
CA PRO A 81 -8.99 1.42 16.33
C PRO A 81 -9.79 2.61 16.88
N PHE A 82 -9.73 3.75 16.17
CA PHE A 82 -10.59 4.90 16.48
C PHE A 82 -12.06 4.56 16.22
N ASP A 83 -12.33 3.92 15.08
CA ASP A 83 -13.63 3.36 14.70
C ASP A 83 -13.38 1.98 14.06
N ALA A 84 -13.88 0.92 14.69
CA ALA A 84 -13.61 -0.45 14.29
C ALA A 84 -14.15 -0.77 12.88
N ASP A 85 -15.31 -0.23 12.52
CA ASP A 85 -15.93 -0.48 11.22
C ASP A 85 -15.19 0.28 10.12
N ALA A 86 -14.82 1.54 10.38
CA ALA A 86 -14.03 2.34 9.44
C ALA A 86 -12.62 1.76 9.22
N THR A 87 -11.93 1.31 10.29
CA THR A 87 -10.62 0.67 10.18
C THR A 87 -10.70 -0.61 9.35
N ARG A 88 -11.70 -1.46 9.61
CA ARG A 88 -11.92 -2.70 8.85
C ARG A 88 -12.22 -2.41 7.38
N PHE A 89 -13.11 -1.45 7.13
CA PHE A 89 -13.51 -1.06 5.78
C PHE A 89 -12.32 -0.52 4.97
N THR A 90 -11.57 0.41 5.55
CA THR A 90 -10.41 1.01 4.89
C THR A 90 -9.30 -0.01 4.63
N ALA A 91 -8.95 -0.84 5.62
CA ALA A 91 -7.92 -1.86 5.44
C ALA A 91 -8.25 -2.87 4.32
N PHE A 92 -9.50 -3.36 4.25
CA PHE A 92 -9.89 -4.35 3.23
C PHE A 92 -10.19 -3.75 1.86
N LEU A 93 -10.63 -2.49 1.79
CA LEU A 93 -10.91 -1.84 0.50
C LEU A 93 -9.67 -1.15 -0.09
N GLN A 94 -8.55 -1.16 0.63
CA GLN A 94 -7.33 -0.45 0.26
C GLN A 94 -6.73 -0.90 -1.09
N PHE A 95 -7.04 -2.11 -1.56
CA PHE A 95 -6.56 -2.58 -2.85
C PHE A 95 -6.99 -1.65 -4.00
N ILE A 96 -8.19 -1.05 -3.96
CA ILE A 96 -8.67 -0.16 -5.03
C ILE A 96 -7.73 1.03 -5.23
N PRO A 97 -7.50 1.90 -4.21
CA PRO A 97 -6.60 3.04 -4.37
C PRO A 97 -5.14 2.63 -4.59
N ILE A 98 -4.68 1.51 -4.03
CA ILE A 98 -3.32 1.00 -4.26
C ILE A 98 -3.11 0.64 -5.73
N PHE A 99 -4.00 -0.16 -6.33
CA PHE A 99 -3.88 -0.58 -7.73
C PHE A 99 -4.13 0.58 -8.70
N ALA A 100 -5.15 1.39 -8.45
CA ALA A 100 -5.42 2.57 -9.28
C ALA A 100 -4.25 3.56 -9.25
N GLY A 101 -3.71 3.83 -8.05
CA GLY A 101 -2.54 4.68 -7.85
C GLY A 101 -1.30 4.10 -8.53
N SER A 102 -1.03 2.80 -8.37
CA SER A 102 0.13 2.14 -9.00
C SER A 102 0.06 2.19 -10.53
N TYR A 103 -1.11 1.93 -11.11
CA TYR A 103 -1.32 2.09 -12.54
C TYR A 103 -1.04 3.53 -12.99
N LEU A 104 -1.59 4.53 -12.28
CA LEU A 104 -1.40 5.94 -12.59
C LEU A 104 0.07 6.36 -12.49
N GLY A 105 0.75 6.03 -11.39
CA GLY A 105 2.16 6.36 -11.18
C GLY A 105 3.07 5.70 -12.23
N ALA A 106 2.82 4.44 -12.57
CA ALA A 106 3.52 3.73 -13.62
C ALA A 106 3.28 4.33 -15.00
N TYR A 107 2.05 4.77 -15.29
CA TYR A 107 1.73 5.46 -16.53
C TYR A 107 2.46 6.79 -16.64
N ILE A 108 2.36 7.65 -15.62
CA ILE A 108 3.02 8.96 -15.58
C ILE A 108 4.53 8.80 -15.80
N LYS A 109 5.19 7.89 -15.08
CA LYS A 109 6.65 7.68 -15.18
C LYS A 109 7.12 7.11 -16.53
N ARG A 110 6.21 6.55 -17.34
CA ARG A 110 6.51 6.09 -18.70
C ARG A 110 6.21 7.16 -19.75
N ALA A 111 5.26 8.05 -19.47
CA ALA A 111 4.85 9.12 -20.36
C ALA A 111 5.79 10.34 -20.31
N PHE A 112 6.41 10.58 -19.14
CA PHE A 112 7.31 11.71 -18.87
C PHE A 112 8.61 11.21 -18.23
#